data_AF-A0A917AKC8-F1
#
_entry.id   AF-A0A917AKC8-F1
#
_cell.length_a   1.000
_cell.length_b   1.000
_cell.length_c   1.000
_cell.angle_alpha   90.00
_cell.angle_beta   90.00
_cell.angle_gamma   90.00
#
_symmetry.space_group_name_H-M   'P 1'
#
loop_
_entity.id
_entity.type
_entity.pdbx_description
1 polymer ?
#
loop_
_entity_poly.entity_id
_entity_poly.type
_entity_poly.pdbx_seq_one_letter_code
_entity_poly.pdbx_strand_id
1 'polypeptide(L)'
;MGLGLLAKRGLQFLALMLVIQTVLVANSARVDHAKAEKRIDAAAENGQTVLDLSELMNLRKIPDDIARIENLSRLDLSDTSVADLSPLREQTRLQYLTVRNSRVEDLTPLSELPSLRHLVISRSQVHDLNPLADTPRLERLAVGGLELYSLEPLTRMSSLRWLNLHAAYARDGSNSYYRQLTAEVPEVYNGSAFQQNYVPGPMWLLRTWLTRTAEDAGLRHPSARSR
;
A
#
# COMPACT_ATOMS: atom_id res chain seq x y z
N MET A 1 -45.98 34.97 -1.57
CA MET A 1 -45.49 34.37 -0.31
C MET A 1 -45.02 32.91 -0.42
N GLY A 2 -45.35 32.13 -1.46
CA GLY A 2 -45.01 30.69 -1.52
C GLY A 2 -43.56 30.32 -1.88
N LEU A 3 -42.88 31.10 -2.74
CA LEU A 3 -41.54 30.77 -3.27
C LEU A 3 -40.44 30.71 -2.18
N GLY A 4 -40.51 31.57 -1.16
CA GLY A 4 -39.51 31.60 -0.07
C GLY A 4 -39.61 30.41 0.89
N LEU A 5 -40.79 29.80 1.03
CA LEU A 5 -41.00 28.66 1.93
C LEU A 5 -40.51 27.35 1.31
N LEU A 6 -40.71 27.17 0.00
CA LEU A 6 -40.19 26.06 -0.79
C LEU A 6 -38.65 26.07 -0.83
N ALA A 7 -38.04 27.25 -1.05
CA ALA A 7 -36.59 27.40 -1.03
C ALA A 7 -35.99 27.06 0.37
N LYS A 8 -36.63 27.52 1.45
CA LYS A 8 -36.20 27.17 2.82
C LYS A 8 -36.31 25.66 3.11
N ARG A 9 -37.37 25.00 2.68
CA ARG A 9 -37.53 23.53 2.84
C ARG A 9 -36.50 22.75 2.02
N GLY A 10 -36.19 23.19 0.80
CA GLY A 10 -35.14 22.60 -0.02
C GLY A 10 -33.76 22.75 0.63
N LEU A 11 -33.44 23.93 1.19
CA LEU A 11 -32.18 24.18 1.88
C LEU A 11 -32.06 23.34 3.17
N GLN A 12 -33.14 23.20 3.93
CA GLN A 12 -33.19 22.34 5.12
C GLN A 12 -33.01 20.86 4.78
N PHE A 13 -33.61 20.39 3.69
CA PHE A 13 -33.45 19.02 3.21
C PHE A 13 -32.00 18.75 2.77
N LEU A 14 -31.39 19.67 2.03
CA LEU A 14 -29.98 19.57 1.63
C LEU A 14 -29.06 19.56 2.86
N ALA A 15 -29.31 20.44 3.84
CA ALA A 15 -28.56 20.47 5.09
C ALA A 15 -28.69 19.15 5.87
N LEU A 16 -29.90 18.58 5.95
CA LEU A 16 -30.13 17.29 6.61
C LEU A 16 -29.40 16.14 5.89
N MET A 17 -29.45 16.10 4.56
CA MET A 17 -28.70 15.11 3.76
C MET A 17 -27.19 15.20 3.99
N LEU A 18 -26.65 16.42 4.05
CA LEU A 18 -25.24 16.65 4.34
C LEU A 18 -24.85 16.14 5.74
N VAL A 19 -25.70 16.39 6.75
CA VAL A 19 -25.49 15.90 8.12
C VAL A 19 -25.52 14.37 8.15
N ILE A 20 -26.50 13.73 7.52
CA ILE A 20 -26.62 12.27 7.45
C ILE A 20 -25.39 11.66 6.77
N GLN A 21 -24.96 12.21 5.65
CA GLN A 21 -23.77 11.75 4.93
C GLN A 21 -22.51 11.88 5.80
N THR A 22 -22.36 13.01 6.51
CA THR A 22 -21.20 13.24 7.41
C THR A 22 -21.19 12.24 8.56
N VAL A 23 -22.35 11.97 9.18
CA VAL A 23 -22.48 10.99 10.26
C VAL A 23 -22.18 9.57 9.77
N LEU A 24 -22.68 9.19 8.59
CA LEU A 24 -22.44 7.88 8.01
C LEU A 24 -20.94 7.64 7.73
N VAL A 25 -20.26 8.62 7.12
CA VAL A 25 -18.81 8.56 6.86
C VAL A 25 -18.02 8.47 8.17
N ALA A 26 -18.38 9.28 9.17
CA ALA A 26 -17.73 9.23 10.48
C ALA A 26 -17.94 7.88 11.17
N ASN A 27 -19.12 7.27 11.02
CA ASN A 27 -19.40 5.95 11.57
C ASN A 27 -18.55 4.86 10.89
N SER A 28 -18.46 4.85 9.56
CA SER A 28 -17.64 3.88 8.84
C SER A 28 -16.15 3.99 9.20
N ALA A 29 -15.63 5.22 9.35
CA ALA A 29 -14.24 5.43 9.77
C ALA A 29 -13.97 4.89 11.19
N ARG A 30 -14.90 5.10 12.14
CA ARG A 30 -14.78 4.53 13.49
C ARG A 30 -14.80 3.01 13.48
N VAL A 31 -15.67 2.40 12.67
CA VAL A 31 -15.75 0.94 12.54
C VAL A 31 -14.46 0.35 12.00
N ASP A 32 -13.90 0.93 10.93
CA ASP A 32 -12.65 0.44 10.34
C ASP A 32 -11.44 0.69 11.25
N HIS A 33 -11.42 1.80 12.01
CA HIS A 33 -10.40 2.03 13.05
C HIS A 33 -10.45 0.96 14.15
N ALA A 34 -11.64 0.66 14.68
CA ALA A 34 -11.80 -0.38 15.70
C ALA A 34 -11.44 -1.78 15.18
N LYS A 35 -11.66 -2.06 13.89
CA LYS A 35 -11.17 -3.30 13.26
C LYS A 35 -9.64 -3.32 13.19
N ALA A 36 -9.00 -2.21 12.83
CA ALA A 36 -7.54 -2.12 12.78
C ALA A 36 -6.93 -2.38 14.16
N GLU A 37 -7.46 -1.76 15.21
CA GLU A 37 -7.04 -2.00 16.61
C GLU A 37 -7.14 -3.49 16.97
N LYS A 38 -8.29 -4.14 16.67
CA LYS A 38 -8.45 -5.59 16.90
C LYS A 38 -7.44 -6.44 16.14
N ARG A 39 -7.10 -6.10 14.90
CA ARG A 39 -6.07 -6.80 14.12
C ARG A 39 -4.68 -6.61 14.74
N ILE A 40 -4.38 -5.40 15.24
CA ILE A 40 -3.14 -5.08 15.94
C ILE A 40 -3.04 -5.84 17.26
N ASP A 41 -4.09 -5.84 18.07
CA ASP A 41 -4.16 -6.60 19.33
C ASP A 41 -3.89 -8.08 19.09
N ALA A 42 -4.62 -8.68 18.14
CA ALA A 42 -4.42 -10.08 17.79
C ALA A 42 -3.01 -10.36 17.28
N ALA A 43 -2.42 -9.47 16.49
CA ALA A 43 -1.06 -9.63 15.98
C ALA A 43 -0.02 -9.53 17.10
N ALA A 44 -0.18 -8.58 18.02
CA ALA A 44 0.70 -8.39 19.17
C ALA A 44 0.63 -9.59 20.14
N GLU A 45 -0.58 -10.05 20.48
CA GLU A 45 -0.79 -11.19 21.38
C GLU A 45 -0.23 -12.50 20.83
N ASN A 46 -0.36 -12.71 19.52
CA ASN A 46 0.10 -13.94 18.85
C ASN A 46 1.55 -13.85 18.35
N GLY A 47 2.26 -12.75 18.62
CA GLY A 47 3.65 -12.55 18.17
C GLY A 47 3.80 -12.58 16.65
N GLN A 48 2.79 -12.12 15.91
CA GLN A 48 2.79 -12.12 14.45
C GLN A 48 3.81 -11.12 13.92
N THR A 49 4.43 -11.48 12.80
CA THR A 49 5.40 -10.64 12.09
C THR A 49 4.83 -10.04 10.81
N VAL A 50 3.58 -10.35 10.50
CA VAL A 50 2.84 -9.89 9.32
C VAL A 50 1.52 -9.32 9.82
N LEU A 51 1.25 -8.07 9.47
CA LEU A 51 -0.01 -7.42 9.76
C LEU A 51 -0.68 -7.02 8.46
N ASP A 52 -1.95 -7.38 8.34
CA ASP A 52 -2.81 -7.00 7.24
C ASP A 52 -3.85 -6.00 7.74
N LEU A 53 -3.75 -4.74 7.32
CA LEU A 53 -4.77 -3.70 7.53
C LEU A 53 -5.50 -3.35 6.23
N SER A 54 -5.35 -4.17 5.19
CA SER A 54 -5.97 -3.91 3.90
C SER A 54 -7.49 -4.02 3.96
N GLU A 55 -8.15 -3.43 2.96
CA GLU A 55 -9.61 -3.38 2.78
C GLU A 55 -10.36 -2.59 3.86
N LEU A 56 -9.63 -1.97 4.79
CA LEU A 56 -10.18 -1.01 5.74
C LEU A 56 -10.32 0.37 5.07
N MET A 57 -11.21 0.45 4.08
CA MET A 57 -11.34 1.58 3.16
C MET A 57 -11.53 2.94 3.85
N ASN A 58 -12.10 2.96 5.06
CA ASN A 58 -12.32 4.18 5.83
C ASN A 58 -11.29 4.40 6.95
N LEU A 59 -10.26 3.55 7.06
CA LEU A 59 -9.15 3.75 7.98
C LEU A 59 -8.33 4.96 7.52
N ARG A 60 -8.37 6.05 8.28
CA ARG A 60 -7.69 7.32 7.94
C ARG A 60 -6.32 7.49 8.58
N LYS A 61 -6.10 6.84 9.72
CA LYS A 61 -4.86 6.89 10.50
C LYS A 61 -4.51 5.47 10.91
N ILE A 62 -3.23 5.14 10.86
CA ILE A 62 -2.70 3.91 11.46
C ILE A 62 -2.79 4.09 12.99
N PRO A 63 -3.40 3.16 13.74
CA PRO A 63 -3.42 3.23 15.20
C PRO A 63 -1.99 3.21 15.76
N ASP A 64 -1.68 4.10 16.71
CA ASP A 64 -0.34 4.24 17.28
C ASP A 64 0.09 2.96 18.03
N ASP A 65 -0.88 2.14 18.46
CA ASP A 65 -0.67 0.82 19.08
C ASP A 65 0.03 -0.19 18.17
N ILE A 66 0.19 0.08 16.86
CA ILE A 66 1.00 -0.73 15.95
C ILE A 66 2.46 -0.89 16.44
N ALA A 67 2.95 0.01 17.30
CA ALA A 67 4.24 -0.10 17.96
C ALA A 67 4.36 -1.33 18.90
N ARG A 68 3.23 -1.90 19.36
CA ARG A 68 3.21 -3.10 20.20
C ARG A 68 3.64 -4.37 19.45
N ILE A 69 3.66 -4.35 18.13
CA ILE A 69 4.10 -5.47 17.31
C ILE A 69 5.62 -5.37 17.09
N GLU A 70 6.40 -5.76 18.10
CA GLU A 70 7.86 -5.60 18.15
C GLU A 70 8.60 -6.22 16.94
N ASN A 71 8.01 -7.23 16.33
CA ASN A 71 8.60 -8.03 15.25
C ASN A 71 7.91 -7.84 13.89
N LEU A 72 7.21 -6.72 13.70
CA LEU A 72 6.53 -6.46 12.45
C LEU A 72 7.53 -6.38 11.29
N SER A 73 7.44 -7.34 10.37
CA SER A 73 8.31 -7.49 9.20
C SER A 73 7.58 -7.17 7.90
N ARG A 74 6.24 -7.35 7.86
CA ARG A 74 5.41 -7.04 6.70
C ARG A 74 4.12 -6.33 7.12
N LEU A 75 3.79 -5.26 6.41
CA LEU A 75 2.55 -4.50 6.59
C LEU A 75 1.85 -4.28 5.25
N ASP A 76 0.56 -4.58 5.20
CA ASP A 76 -0.30 -4.21 4.08
C ASP A 76 -1.31 -3.12 4.49
N LEU A 77 -1.27 -1.98 3.79
CA LEU A 77 -2.18 -0.84 3.93
C LEU A 77 -3.03 -0.63 2.66
N SER A 78 -3.15 -1.65 1.81
CA SER A 78 -3.90 -1.56 0.55
C SER A 78 -5.39 -1.28 0.78
N ASP A 79 -6.01 -0.48 -0.07
CA ASP A 79 -7.43 -0.16 0.00
C ASP A 79 -7.82 0.45 1.36
N THR A 80 -7.02 1.40 1.83
CA THR A 80 -7.27 2.21 3.03
C THR A 80 -7.34 3.69 2.70
N SER A 81 -7.85 4.51 3.61
CA SER A 81 -7.84 5.97 3.49
C SER A 81 -6.64 6.61 4.23
N VAL A 82 -5.61 5.83 4.56
CA VAL A 82 -4.43 6.29 5.31
C VAL A 82 -3.66 7.29 4.47
N ALA A 83 -3.27 8.39 5.10
CA ALA A 83 -2.42 9.43 4.50
C ALA A 83 -1.09 9.62 5.25
N ASP A 84 -1.11 9.40 6.57
CA ASP A 84 0.05 9.60 7.45
C ASP A 84 0.72 8.26 7.80
N LEU A 85 2.00 8.15 7.45
CA LEU A 85 2.86 7.00 7.73
C LEU A 85 3.75 7.22 8.97
N SER A 86 3.66 8.36 9.66
CA SER A 86 4.44 8.66 10.85
C SER A 86 4.36 7.61 11.97
N PRO A 87 3.23 6.88 12.18
CA PRO A 87 3.19 5.81 13.18
C PRO A 87 4.10 4.62 12.87
N LEU A 88 4.71 4.56 11.67
CA LEU A 88 5.61 3.48 11.26
C LEU A 88 7.07 3.69 11.70
N ARG A 89 7.44 4.86 12.23
CA ARG A 89 8.84 5.22 12.53
C ARG A 89 9.53 4.27 13.52
N GLU A 90 8.77 3.71 14.45
CA GLU A 90 9.30 2.81 15.50
C GLU A 90 9.42 1.34 15.02
N GLN A 91 8.87 1.01 13.86
CA GLN A 91 8.87 -0.35 13.29
C GLN A 91 10.20 -0.64 12.59
N THR A 92 11.28 -0.62 13.37
CA THR A 92 12.66 -0.80 12.92
C THR A 92 12.94 -2.14 12.23
N ARG A 93 12.06 -3.14 12.39
CA ARG A 93 12.13 -4.46 11.76
C ARG A 93 11.28 -4.59 10.49
N LEU A 94 10.52 -3.56 10.10
CA LEU A 94 9.66 -3.59 8.92
C LEU A 94 10.51 -3.71 7.66
N GLN A 95 10.25 -4.74 6.86
CA GLN A 95 11.00 -5.05 5.64
C GLN A 95 10.15 -4.90 4.39
N TYR A 96 8.83 -5.13 4.49
CA TYR A 96 7.89 -5.10 3.37
C TYR A 96 6.73 -4.20 3.72
N LEU A 97 6.47 -3.21 2.86
CA LEU A 97 5.33 -2.32 2.99
C LEU A 97 4.58 -2.25 1.65
N THR A 98 3.27 -2.51 1.70
CA THR A 98 2.37 -2.34 0.57
C THR A 98 1.39 -1.21 0.86
N VAL A 99 1.31 -0.24 -0.05
CA VAL A 99 0.44 0.93 0.02
C VAL A 99 -0.24 1.12 -1.34
N ARG A 100 -1.35 0.41 -1.58
CA ARG A 100 -2.12 0.51 -2.82
C ARG A 100 -3.47 1.17 -2.58
N ASN A 101 -3.97 1.93 -3.55
CA ASN A 101 -5.29 2.58 -3.45
C ASN A 101 -5.45 3.33 -2.12
N SER A 102 -4.44 4.11 -1.73
CA SER A 102 -4.40 4.85 -0.46
C SER A 102 -4.39 6.36 -0.67
N ARG A 103 -4.38 7.13 0.42
CA ARG A 103 -4.20 8.60 0.39
C ARG A 103 -2.81 9.05 0.81
N VAL A 104 -1.82 8.15 0.83
CA VAL A 104 -0.44 8.51 1.15
C VAL A 104 0.10 9.47 0.08
N GLU A 105 0.71 10.55 0.55
CA GLU A 105 1.36 11.58 -0.26
C GLU A 105 2.83 11.74 0.16
N ASP A 106 3.09 11.75 1.47
CA ASP A 106 4.43 11.92 2.03
C ASP A 106 5.09 10.57 2.38
N LEU A 107 6.28 10.35 1.83
CA LEU A 107 7.11 9.16 2.07
C LEU A 107 8.25 9.42 3.08
N THR A 108 8.39 10.63 3.61
CA THR A 108 9.43 10.99 4.59
C THR A 108 9.53 10.02 5.77
N PRO A 109 8.42 9.54 6.37
CA PRO A 109 8.50 8.57 7.45
C PRO A 109 9.18 7.24 7.08
N LEU A 110 9.23 6.88 5.80
CA LEU A 110 9.86 5.63 5.33
C LEU A 110 11.38 5.74 5.21
N SER A 111 11.91 6.97 5.07
CA SER A 111 13.35 7.23 4.95
C SER A 111 14.13 6.80 6.19
N GLU A 112 13.46 6.83 7.35
CA GLU A 112 14.01 6.51 8.66
C GLU A 112 14.00 5.01 8.99
N LEU A 113 13.37 4.15 8.15
CA LEU A 113 13.21 2.72 8.45
C LEU A 113 14.47 1.92 8.07
N PRO A 114 15.27 1.45 9.04
CA PRO A 114 16.59 0.87 8.77
C PRO A 114 16.55 -0.53 8.14
N SER A 115 15.37 -1.16 8.09
CA SER A 115 15.18 -2.52 7.58
C SER A 115 14.29 -2.59 6.34
N LEU A 116 13.74 -1.46 5.86
CA LEU A 116 12.82 -1.47 4.72
C LEU A 116 13.56 -1.90 3.44
N ARG A 117 13.10 -2.99 2.83
CA ARG A 117 13.72 -3.59 1.63
C ARG A 117 12.79 -3.61 0.43
N HIS A 118 11.49 -3.68 0.67
CA HIS A 118 10.48 -3.85 -0.36
C HIS A 118 9.35 -2.87 -0.15
N LEU A 119 9.13 -2.02 -1.13
CA LEU A 119 8.07 -1.02 -1.12
C LEU A 119 7.23 -1.14 -2.39
N VAL A 120 5.92 -1.28 -2.19
CA VAL A 120 4.94 -1.28 -3.28
C VAL A 120 3.99 -0.14 -3.06
N ILE A 121 3.97 0.83 -3.96
CA ILE A 121 3.06 1.97 -3.94
C ILE A 121 2.29 1.98 -5.25
N SER A 122 0.96 1.97 -5.20
CA SER A 122 0.18 2.14 -6.44
C SER A 122 -1.10 2.91 -6.19
N ARG A 123 -1.53 3.69 -7.18
CA ARG A 123 -2.81 4.43 -7.14
C ARG A 123 -2.99 5.17 -5.82
N SER A 124 -1.92 5.83 -5.37
CA SER A 124 -1.88 6.68 -4.18
C SER A 124 -1.61 8.12 -4.61
N GLN A 125 -1.47 9.06 -3.68
CA GLN A 125 -1.26 10.49 -3.96
C GLN A 125 0.22 10.88 -3.89
N VAL A 126 1.12 9.91 -4.01
CA VAL A 126 2.56 10.12 -4.02
C VAL A 126 2.98 10.72 -5.36
N HIS A 127 3.61 11.88 -5.28
CA HIS A 127 4.18 12.59 -6.43
C HIS A 127 5.71 12.72 -6.36
N ASP A 128 6.30 12.60 -5.17
CA ASP A 128 7.74 12.78 -4.95
C ASP A 128 8.38 11.51 -4.37
N LEU A 129 9.48 11.07 -5.00
CA LEU A 129 10.29 9.93 -4.56
C LEU A 129 11.59 10.34 -3.85
N ASN A 130 11.89 11.65 -3.75
CA ASN A 130 13.06 12.15 -3.04
C ASN A 130 13.24 11.58 -1.63
N PRO A 131 12.17 11.42 -0.81
CA PRO A 131 12.35 10.86 0.52
C PRO A 131 12.94 9.44 0.54
N LEU A 132 12.81 8.70 -0.56
CA LEU A 132 13.35 7.34 -0.67
C LEU A 132 14.80 7.32 -1.19
N ALA A 133 15.33 8.43 -1.71
CA ALA A 133 16.62 8.49 -2.41
C ALA A 133 17.78 7.92 -1.58
N ASP A 134 17.78 8.18 -0.28
CA ASP A 134 18.85 7.79 0.65
C ASP A 134 18.47 6.60 1.54
N THR A 135 17.41 5.86 1.20
CA THR A 135 17.01 4.65 1.96
C THR A 135 18.07 3.55 1.80
N PRO A 136 18.80 3.18 2.87
CA PRO A 136 20.06 2.44 2.74
C PRO A 136 19.90 0.96 2.39
N ARG A 137 18.66 0.43 2.41
CA ARG A 137 18.38 -0.99 2.19
C ARG A 137 17.22 -1.26 1.24
N LEU A 138 16.67 -0.23 0.58
CA LEU A 138 15.56 -0.43 -0.34
C LEU A 138 16.05 -1.14 -1.60
N GLU A 139 15.73 -2.44 -1.70
CA GLU A 139 16.18 -3.32 -2.77
C GLU A 139 15.16 -3.45 -3.90
N ARG A 140 13.85 -3.34 -3.58
CA ARG A 140 12.78 -3.46 -4.56
C ARG A 140 11.74 -2.35 -4.40
N LEU A 141 11.49 -1.64 -5.49
CA LEU A 141 10.48 -0.59 -5.58
C LEU A 141 9.50 -0.89 -6.72
N ALA A 142 8.22 -1.04 -6.40
CA ALA A 142 7.14 -1.00 -7.38
C ALA A 142 6.36 0.30 -7.18
N VAL A 143 6.33 1.16 -8.20
CA VAL A 143 5.42 2.28 -8.27
C VAL A 143 4.53 2.15 -9.49
N GLY A 144 3.23 2.41 -9.34
CA GLY A 144 2.34 2.33 -10.50
C GLY A 144 1.04 3.09 -10.40
N GLY A 145 0.60 3.66 -11.52
CA GLY A 145 -0.53 4.58 -11.54
C GLY A 145 -0.29 5.83 -10.70
N LEU A 146 0.95 6.34 -10.70
CA LEU A 146 1.35 7.57 -10.01
C LEU A 146 1.79 8.63 -11.04
N GLU A 147 1.50 9.88 -10.73
CA GLU A 147 1.98 11.04 -11.51
C GLU A 147 3.18 11.66 -10.79
N LEU A 148 4.38 11.20 -11.09
CA LEU A 148 5.59 11.64 -10.40
C LEU A 148 6.06 13.00 -10.91
N TYR A 149 6.64 13.81 -10.04
CA TYR A 149 7.33 15.05 -10.46
C TYR A 149 8.55 14.72 -11.32
N SER A 150 9.37 13.76 -10.86
CA SER A 150 10.61 13.34 -11.51
C SER A 150 10.97 11.89 -11.17
N LEU A 151 11.77 11.27 -12.03
CA LEU A 151 12.45 9.99 -11.78
C LEU A 151 13.91 10.16 -11.36
N GLU A 152 14.43 11.38 -11.35
CA GLU A 152 15.80 11.69 -10.90
C GLU A 152 16.16 11.03 -9.55
N PRO A 153 15.28 10.98 -8.52
CA PRO A 153 15.62 10.36 -7.24
C PRO A 153 16.05 8.90 -7.34
N LEU A 154 15.60 8.17 -8.37
CA LEU A 154 15.95 6.76 -8.57
C LEU A 154 17.44 6.55 -8.83
N THR A 155 18.12 7.54 -9.42
CA THR A 155 19.58 7.49 -9.67
C THR A 155 20.40 7.52 -8.39
N ARG A 156 19.80 7.95 -7.28
CA ARG A 156 20.43 8.00 -5.95
C ARG A 156 20.17 6.75 -5.11
N MET A 157 19.19 5.93 -5.49
CA MET A 157 18.80 4.71 -4.77
C MET A 157 19.80 3.57 -5.02
N SER A 158 21.01 3.71 -4.50
CA SER A 158 22.16 2.81 -4.74
C SER A 158 21.96 1.34 -4.34
N SER A 159 20.97 1.05 -3.49
CA SER A 159 20.65 -0.33 -3.07
C SER A 159 19.62 -1.02 -3.95
N LEU A 160 19.01 -0.31 -4.90
CA LEU A 160 17.90 -0.80 -5.69
C LEU A 160 18.36 -1.86 -6.70
N ARG A 161 17.72 -3.02 -6.65
CA ARG A 161 18.01 -4.17 -7.52
C ARG A 161 16.87 -4.51 -8.47
N TRP A 162 15.67 -4.10 -8.09
CA TRP A 162 14.45 -4.34 -8.84
C TRP A 162 13.58 -3.10 -8.82
N LEU A 163 13.13 -2.68 -10.00
CA LEU A 163 12.32 -1.49 -10.19
C LEU A 163 11.16 -1.80 -11.14
N ASN A 164 9.95 -1.42 -10.74
CA ASN A 164 8.79 -1.46 -11.61
C ASN A 164 8.08 -0.11 -11.59
N LEU A 165 7.87 0.44 -12.78
CA LEU A 165 7.28 1.76 -13.02
C LEU A 165 5.97 1.67 -13.81
N HIS A 166 5.27 0.53 -13.71
CA HIS A 166 4.07 0.27 -14.50
C HIS A 166 3.03 1.39 -14.38
N ALA A 167 2.70 2.02 -15.50
CA ALA A 167 1.74 3.12 -15.56
C ALA A 167 2.10 4.30 -14.61
N ALA A 168 3.38 4.45 -14.26
CA ALA A 168 3.90 5.68 -13.66
C ALA A 168 4.35 6.62 -14.78
N TYR A 169 4.16 7.92 -14.59
CA TYR A 169 4.57 8.94 -15.54
C TYR A 169 5.24 10.11 -14.82
N ALA A 170 6.43 10.49 -15.27
CA ALA A 170 7.14 11.67 -14.79
C ALA A 170 6.74 12.93 -15.58
N ARG A 171 6.37 14.01 -14.87
CA ARG A 171 5.92 15.27 -15.48
C ARG A 171 7.05 16.08 -16.11
N ASP A 172 8.26 15.96 -15.61
CA ASP A 172 9.46 16.70 -16.05
C ASP A 172 10.10 16.18 -17.36
N GLY A 173 9.54 15.13 -17.98
CA GLY A 173 10.13 14.52 -19.17
C GLY A 173 11.31 13.59 -18.88
N SER A 174 11.60 13.30 -17.60
CA SER A 174 12.62 12.32 -17.18
C SER A 174 12.28 10.88 -17.58
N ASN A 175 11.10 10.64 -18.15
CA ASN A 175 10.77 9.40 -18.85
C ASN A 175 11.76 9.08 -20.01
N SER A 176 12.59 10.02 -20.47
CA SER A 176 13.66 9.70 -21.43
C SER A 176 14.93 9.11 -20.77
N TYR A 177 15.11 9.30 -19.45
CA TYR A 177 16.23 8.76 -18.65
C TYR A 177 16.12 7.27 -18.32
N TYR A 178 15.03 6.61 -18.72
CA TYR A 178 14.82 5.17 -18.51
C TYR A 178 15.99 4.30 -19.00
N ARG A 179 16.67 4.68 -20.09
CA ARG A 179 17.80 3.91 -20.62
C ARG A 179 19.03 3.91 -19.72
N GLN A 180 19.19 4.94 -18.89
CA GLN A 180 20.30 5.05 -17.95
C GLN A 180 19.99 4.24 -16.69
N LEU A 181 18.74 4.31 -16.20
CA LEU A 181 18.25 3.51 -15.07
C LEU A 181 18.34 1.99 -15.34
N THR A 182 18.10 1.53 -16.57
CA THR A 182 18.24 0.10 -16.94
C THR A 182 19.69 -0.42 -16.86
N ALA A 183 20.70 0.45 -16.84
CA ALA A 183 22.10 0.03 -16.70
C ALA A 183 22.51 -0.14 -15.23
N GLU A 184 21.89 0.59 -14.32
CA GLU A 184 22.23 0.62 -12.90
C GLU A 184 21.38 -0.35 -12.06
N VAL A 185 20.13 -0.58 -12.48
CA VAL A 185 19.21 -1.52 -11.83
C VAL A 185 19.07 -2.78 -12.70
N PRO A 186 19.51 -3.96 -12.22
CA PRO A 186 19.52 -5.19 -13.01
C PRO A 186 18.17 -5.60 -13.59
N GLU A 187 17.08 -5.29 -12.89
CA GLU A 187 15.72 -5.70 -13.25
C GLU A 187 14.77 -4.49 -13.26
N VAL A 188 14.59 -3.85 -14.42
CA VAL A 188 13.62 -2.76 -14.62
C VAL A 188 12.45 -3.24 -15.48
N TYR A 189 11.23 -3.17 -14.93
CA TYR A 189 9.99 -3.55 -15.60
C TYR A 189 9.11 -2.33 -15.89
N ASN A 190 8.77 -2.11 -17.17
CA ASN A 190 7.90 -1.02 -17.63
C ASN A 190 6.82 -1.53 -18.60
N GLY A 191 6.11 -2.60 -18.21
CA GLY A 191 5.12 -3.29 -19.04
C GLY A 191 3.70 -3.20 -18.48
N SER A 192 2.68 -3.36 -19.33
CA SER A 192 1.24 -3.34 -18.96
C SER A 192 0.75 -4.57 -18.18
N ALA A 193 1.56 -5.63 -18.11
CA ALA A 193 1.21 -6.89 -17.47
C ALA A 193 1.70 -6.92 -16.01
N PHE A 194 1.05 -6.17 -15.13
CA PHE A 194 1.14 -6.44 -13.70
C PHE A 194 0.09 -7.50 -13.35
N GLN A 195 0.52 -8.74 -13.08
CA GLN A 195 -0.33 -9.62 -12.29
C GLN A 195 -0.44 -8.99 -10.92
N GLN A 196 -1.67 -8.63 -10.52
CA GLN A 196 -1.98 -7.85 -9.33
C GLN A 196 -1.41 -8.42 -8.01
N ASN A 197 -0.80 -9.61 -8.02
CA ASN A 197 -0.34 -10.35 -6.84
C ASN A 197 1.17 -10.65 -6.79
N TYR A 198 2.03 -10.07 -7.65
CA TYR A 198 3.46 -10.38 -7.58
C TYR A 198 4.21 -9.56 -6.52
N VAL A 199 4.28 -10.09 -5.30
CA VAL A 199 5.35 -9.80 -4.33
C VAL A 199 6.13 -11.10 -4.17
N PRO A 200 7.36 -11.23 -4.70
CA PRO A 200 8.13 -12.46 -4.53
C PRO A 200 8.54 -12.58 -3.06
N GLY A 201 7.72 -13.28 -2.28
CA GLY A 201 8.05 -13.80 -0.96
C GLY A 201 8.91 -15.07 -1.05
N PRO A 202 9.52 -15.52 0.05
CA PRO A 202 10.35 -16.71 0.08
C PRO A 202 9.58 -17.93 -0.45
N MET A 203 10.27 -18.77 -1.25
CA MET A 203 9.77 -19.91 -2.03
C MET A 203 8.86 -20.92 -1.28
N TRP A 204 8.75 -20.87 0.04
CA TRP A 204 7.83 -21.72 0.81
C TRP A 204 6.37 -21.21 0.81
N LEU A 205 6.11 -19.92 0.56
CA LEU A 205 4.75 -19.39 0.37
C LEU A 205 4.14 -19.80 -0.98
N LEU A 206 4.97 -20.09 -1.99
CA LEU A 206 4.55 -20.66 -3.27
C LEU A 206 3.89 -22.04 -3.10
N ARG A 207 4.33 -22.85 -2.12
CA ARG A 207 3.73 -24.17 -1.87
C ARG A 207 2.32 -24.07 -1.31
N THR A 208 2.09 -23.18 -0.34
CA THR A 208 0.77 -22.99 0.29
C THR A 208 -0.25 -22.35 -0.66
N TRP A 209 0.23 -21.49 -1.57
CA TRP A 209 -0.61 -20.85 -2.58
C TRP A 209 -0.99 -21.85 -3.69
N LEU A 210 -0.03 -22.61 -4.23
CA LEU A 210 -0.27 -23.63 -5.25
C LEU A 210 -1.23 -24.73 -4.78
N THR A 211 -1.13 -25.17 -3.52
CA THR A 211 -2.05 -26.17 -2.97
C THR A 211 -3.47 -25.65 -2.87
N ARG A 212 -3.66 -24.37 -2.50
CA ARG A 212 -4.98 -23.75 -2.33
C ARG A 212 -5.67 -23.48 -3.67
N THR A 213 -4.92 -23.02 -4.68
CA THR A 213 -5.45 -22.82 -6.03
C THR A 213 -5.78 -24.14 -6.75
N ALA A 214 -5.09 -25.24 -6.43
CA ALA A 214 -5.41 -26.56 -6.97
C ALA A 214 -6.69 -27.15 -6.37
N GLU A 215 -6.96 -26.89 -5.08
CA GLU A 215 -8.20 -27.29 -4.40
C GLU A 215 -9.41 -26.49 -4.90
N ASP A 216 -9.29 -25.16 -5.04
CA ASP A 216 -10.38 -24.30 -5.52
C ASP A 216 -10.71 -24.48 -7.01
N ALA A 217 -9.74 -24.91 -7.82
CA ALA A 217 -9.95 -25.17 -9.25
C ALA A 217 -10.61 -26.54 -9.54
N GLY A 218 -10.92 -27.35 -8.53
CA GLY A 218 -11.53 -28.68 -8.71
C GLY A 218 -10.67 -29.66 -9.52
N LEU A 219 -9.40 -29.35 -9.74
CA LEU A 219 -8.46 -30.23 -10.43
C LEU A 219 -8.02 -31.32 -9.46
N ARG A 220 -8.83 -32.38 -9.35
CA ARG A 220 -8.39 -33.61 -8.69
C ARG A 220 -7.08 -34.05 -9.33
N HIS A 221 -6.06 -34.21 -8.50
CA HIS A 221 -4.83 -34.90 -8.84
C HIS A 221 -5.18 -36.21 -9.57
N PRO A 222 -4.61 -36.50 -10.76
CA PRO A 222 -4.58 -37.87 -11.22
C PRO A 222 -3.82 -38.64 -10.16
N SER A 223 -4.54 -39.54 -9.48
CA SER A 223 -3.93 -40.48 -8.57
C SER A 223 -2.86 -41.25 -9.34
N ALA A 224 -1.66 -41.26 -8.79
CA ALA A 224 -0.70 -42.30 -9.11
C ALA A 224 -1.39 -43.64 -8.81
N ARG A 225 -1.76 -44.38 -9.85
CA ARG A 225 -2.01 -45.81 -9.76
C ARG A 225 -0.99 -46.53 -10.63
N SER A 226 0.04 -47.00 -9.93
CA SER A 226 0.64 -48.33 -10.03
C SER A 226 0.39 -49.11 -11.33
N ARG A 227 1.46 -49.35 -12.08
CA ARG A 227 2.04 -50.68 -12.27
C ARG A 227 3.55 -50.54 -12.47
#